data_AF-L8J955-F1
#
_entry.id   AF-L8J955-F1
#
_cell.length_a   1.000
_cell.length_b   1.000
_cell.length_c   1.000
_cell.angle_alpha   90.00
_cell.angle_beta   90.00
_cell.angle_gamma   90.00
#
_symmetry.space_group_name_H-M   'P 1'
#
loop_
_entity.id
_entity.type
_entity.pdbx_description
1 polymer ?
#
loop_
_entity_poly.entity_id
_entity_poly.type
_entity_poly.pdbx_seq_one_letter_code
_entity_poly.pdbx_strand_id
1 'polypeptide(L)'
;MTHLRQALPAIALMTLLTGCSGPSTSEPVDITPADSQQADASGNKVQAFMLRGSVVLGHESYSIQPCGSTKQYWLTIPPTERQALADITRPGYEPMYGEFIGYLEPAPADGFAADYDARFQVKQINLISAEMTQGCAQTPHQTRAFGHEPGWVVEISGNQASLLRPDNQRQQQIISKKRIQSGLQHYQGDAFQLDLTKQQCNDTMSDSLFGWHAELSWEGNSYRGCATLGSVDITRHWVGRYQGTSYIGGNPALTTTVTLNPDHSATTRYDYPSGDPSTHETGFWQQASDNTVQVVMTKHQGRRLISQRLFTLDGDRLTTREETVSGQTYSLGNDGLSLKKQ
;
A
#
# COMPACT_ATOMS: atom_id res chain seq x y z
N MET A 1 -27.30 -25.21 -85.85
CA MET A 1 -26.65 -24.16 -86.65
C MET A 1 -27.06 -22.82 -86.08
N THR A 2 -26.08 -21.98 -85.67
CA THR A 2 -26.05 -20.49 -85.70
C THR A 2 -27.26 -19.68 -85.19
N HIS A 3 -27.21 -18.59 -84.44
CA HIS A 3 -26.21 -17.66 -83.87
C HIS A 3 -27.00 -16.86 -82.79
N LEU A 4 -26.47 -16.65 -81.57
CA LEU A 4 -25.80 -15.42 -81.08
C LEU A 4 -26.71 -14.22 -80.70
N ARG A 5 -26.48 -13.70 -79.48
CA ARG A 5 -26.82 -12.37 -78.88
C ARG A 5 -28.29 -12.20 -78.47
N GLN A 6 -28.63 -11.58 -77.33
CA GLN A 6 -28.01 -10.45 -76.64
C GLN A 6 -28.50 -10.38 -75.17
N ALA A 7 -27.65 -9.83 -74.31
CA ALA A 7 -27.85 -9.68 -72.88
C ALA A 7 -28.66 -8.42 -72.50
N LEU A 8 -29.49 -8.54 -71.46
CA LEU A 8 -30.00 -7.49 -70.58
C LEU A 8 -30.61 -8.19 -69.35
N PRO A 9 -30.13 -7.99 -68.11
CA PRO A 9 -30.94 -8.24 -66.94
C PRO A 9 -31.41 -6.92 -66.33
N ALA A 10 -32.71 -6.92 -66.06
CA ALA A 10 -33.46 -5.90 -65.37
C ALA A 10 -33.15 -5.86 -63.87
N ILE A 11 -33.29 -4.66 -63.33
CA ILE A 11 -33.19 -4.26 -61.94
C ILE A 11 -34.30 -4.93 -61.12
N ALA A 12 -33.93 -5.57 -60.00
CA ALA A 12 -34.86 -5.91 -58.93
C ALA A 12 -34.24 -5.50 -57.58
N LEU A 13 -34.89 -4.53 -56.93
CA LEU A 13 -34.63 -4.05 -55.58
C LEU A 13 -34.78 -5.18 -54.55
N MET A 14 -33.78 -5.37 -53.70
CA MET A 14 -33.90 -6.10 -52.43
C MET A 14 -33.43 -5.22 -51.28
N THR A 15 -34.33 -5.07 -50.30
CA THR A 15 -34.17 -4.45 -49.00
C THR A 15 -33.25 -5.26 -48.08
N LEU A 16 -32.26 -4.61 -47.46
CA LEU A 16 -31.61 -5.12 -46.25
C LEU A 16 -31.42 -3.97 -45.24
N LEU A 17 -32.10 -4.10 -44.10
CA LEU A 17 -31.89 -3.33 -42.89
C LEU A 17 -30.54 -3.74 -42.28
N THR A 18 -29.57 -2.83 -42.30
CA THR A 18 -28.30 -3.01 -41.59
C THR A 18 -28.37 -2.30 -40.24
N GLY A 19 -28.56 -3.06 -39.16
CA GLY A 19 -28.24 -2.64 -37.80
C GLY A 19 -26.75 -2.86 -37.56
N CYS A 20 -25.98 -1.78 -37.43
CA CYS A 20 -24.59 -1.85 -37.01
C CYS A 20 -24.51 -1.87 -35.47
N SER A 21 -24.20 -3.04 -34.92
CA SER A 21 -23.66 -3.19 -33.57
C SER A 21 -22.22 -2.66 -33.55
N GLY A 22 -21.98 -1.56 -32.84
CA GLY A 22 -20.64 -1.04 -32.60
C GLY A 22 -19.87 -1.92 -31.61
N PRO A 23 -18.54 -2.05 -31.75
CA PRO A 23 -17.72 -2.79 -30.80
C PRO A 23 -17.65 -2.03 -29.48
N SER A 24 -17.99 -2.70 -28.39
CA SER A 24 -17.75 -2.22 -27.02
C SER A 24 -16.25 -2.13 -26.78
N THR A 25 -15.70 -0.94 -26.94
CA THR A 25 -14.39 -0.56 -26.40
C THR A 25 -14.47 -0.72 -24.87
N SER A 26 -13.83 -1.76 -24.36
CA SER A 26 -13.55 -1.90 -22.93
C SER A 26 -12.65 -0.73 -22.51
N GLU A 27 -13.20 0.19 -21.72
CA GLU A 27 -12.41 1.19 -21.02
C GLU A 27 -11.39 0.51 -20.10
N PRO A 28 -10.17 1.04 -19.99
CA PRO A 28 -9.24 0.61 -18.96
C PRO A 28 -9.84 0.94 -17.60
N VAL A 29 -10.02 -0.07 -16.75
CA VAL A 29 -10.45 0.12 -15.36
C VAL A 29 -9.32 0.82 -14.62
N ASP A 30 -9.54 2.09 -14.33
CA ASP A 30 -8.68 2.91 -13.48
C ASP A 30 -8.72 2.37 -12.05
N ILE A 31 -7.54 2.01 -11.53
CA ILE A 31 -7.37 1.47 -10.18
C ILE A 31 -7.24 2.67 -9.25
N THR A 32 -8.33 3.39 -8.99
CA THR A 32 -8.32 4.45 -7.96
C THR A 32 -8.44 3.78 -6.59
N PRO A 33 -7.46 3.91 -5.67
CA PRO A 33 -7.67 3.57 -4.28
C PRO A 33 -8.70 4.54 -3.70
N ALA A 34 -9.95 4.10 -3.56
CA ALA A 34 -11.00 4.91 -2.95
C ALA A 34 -10.72 5.10 -1.44
N ASP A 35 -10.24 6.31 -1.15
CA ASP A 35 -10.40 7.11 0.05
C ASP A 35 -10.09 6.44 1.40
N SER A 36 -8.84 6.58 1.80
CA SER A 36 -8.43 6.62 3.21
C SER A 36 -7.48 7.79 3.41
N GLN A 37 -7.85 8.97 2.88
CA GLN A 37 -7.09 10.19 3.04
C GLN A 37 -7.31 10.74 4.46
N GLN A 38 -6.29 10.68 5.32
CA GLN A 38 -6.40 11.21 6.68
C GLN A 38 -5.28 12.21 6.97
N ALA A 39 -5.64 13.37 7.50
CA ALA A 39 -4.67 14.39 7.87
C ALA A 39 -3.70 13.84 8.93
N ASP A 40 -2.41 13.94 8.66
CA ASP A 40 -1.36 13.76 9.65
C ASP A 40 -1.38 14.89 10.69
N ALA A 41 -0.52 14.80 11.70
CA ALA A 41 -0.39 15.84 12.74
C ALA A 41 0.01 17.23 12.17
N SER A 42 0.43 17.30 10.90
CA SER A 42 0.76 18.53 10.17
C SER A 42 -0.37 19.04 9.28
N GLY A 43 -1.53 18.39 9.23
CA GLY A 43 -2.69 18.78 8.41
C GLY A 43 -2.69 18.23 6.98
N ASN A 44 -1.67 17.47 6.55
CA ASN A 44 -1.58 16.87 5.22
C ASN A 44 -2.23 15.49 5.20
N LYS A 45 -3.16 15.26 4.26
CA LYS A 45 -3.79 13.95 4.13
C LYS A 45 -2.78 12.91 3.61
N VAL A 46 -2.57 11.85 4.38
CA VAL A 46 -1.73 10.70 4.03
C VAL A 46 -2.58 9.47 3.79
N GLN A 47 -2.09 8.57 2.95
CA GLN A 47 -2.74 7.31 2.63
C GLN A 47 -2.14 6.19 3.48
N ALA A 48 -3.02 5.41 4.11
CA ALA A 48 -2.59 4.23 4.85
C ALA A 48 -2.00 3.16 3.90
N PHE A 49 -0.96 2.48 4.35
CA PHE A 49 -0.28 1.43 3.60
C PHE A 49 -0.10 0.16 4.45
N MET A 50 0.20 -0.95 3.76
CA MET A 50 0.47 -2.24 4.39
C MET A 50 1.93 -2.30 4.85
N LEU A 51 2.17 -2.46 6.15
CA LEU A 51 3.49 -2.69 6.72
C LEU A 51 3.54 -4.08 7.34
N ARG A 52 4.51 -4.89 6.90
CA ARG A 52 4.77 -6.22 7.48
C ARG A 52 6.17 -6.29 8.08
N GLY A 53 6.30 -7.00 9.19
CA GLY A 53 7.53 -6.98 9.95
C GLY A 53 7.57 -7.94 11.13
N SER A 54 8.73 -7.95 11.77
CA SER A 54 8.90 -8.56 13.09
C SER A 54 8.41 -7.58 14.16
N VAL A 55 7.55 -8.05 15.05
CA VAL A 55 6.82 -7.24 16.04
C VAL A 55 7.23 -7.66 17.43
N VAL A 56 7.58 -6.67 18.27
CA VAL A 56 7.84 -6.89 19.70
C VAL A 56 6.86 -6.04 20.48
N LEU A 57 6.03 -6.69 21.29
CA LEU A 57 5.06 -6.04 22.18
C LEU A 57 5.45 -6.33 23.64
N GLY A 58 5.58 -5.29 24.44
CA GLY A 58 6.03 -5.39 25.82
C GLY A 58 5.62 -4.19 26.67
N HIS A 59 6.01 -4.20 27.95
CA HIS A 59 5.61 -3.14 28.89
C HIS A 59 6.11 -1.75 28.47
N GLU A 60 7.26 -1.68 27.81
CA GLU A 60 7.93 -0.42 27.41
C GLU A 60 8.37 -0.40 25.94
N SER A 61 8.07 -1.45 25.18
CA SER A 61 8.45 -1.58 23.77
C SER A 61 7.27 -2.05 22.95
N TYR A 62 6.82 -1.20 22.03
CA TYR A 62 5.85 -1.55 21.00
C TYR A 62 6.51 -1.22 19.68
N SER A 63 7.14 -2.19 19.03
CA SER A 63 7.92 -1.92 17.82
C SER A 63 7.60 -2.89 16.69
N ILE A 64 7.77 -2.40 15.47
CA ILE A 64 7.82 -3.18 14.26
C ILE A 64 9.12 -2.90 13.52
N GLN A 65 9.84 -3.96 13.17
CA GLN A 65 10.94 -3.92 12.23
C GLN A 65 10.42 -4.39 10.87
N PRO A 66 10.31 -3.52 9.85
CA PRO A 66 9.85 -3.92 8.53
C PRO A 66 10.70 -5.07 7.99
N CYS A 67 10.08 -6.03 7.31
CA CYS A 67 10.81 -7.17 6.76
C CYS A 67 11.92 -6.70 5.79
N GLY A 68 13.15 -7.18 6.01
CA GLY A 68 14.33 -6.80 5.22
C GLY A 68 14.95 -5.44 5.59
N SER A 69 14.50 -4.82 6.68
CA SER A 69 15.03 -3.55 7.18
C SER A 69 15.82 -3.72 8.49
N THR A 70 16.71 -2.76 8.76
CA THR A 70 17.31 -2.53 10.08
C THR A 70 16.63 -1.39 10.84
N LYS A 71 15.70 -0.68 10.19
CA LYS A 71 14.88 0.36 10.81
C LYS A 71 13.78 -0.26 11.65
N GLN A 72 13.38 0.46 12.68
CA GLN A 72 12.25 0.11 13.51
C GLN A 72 11.34 1.32 13.62
N TYR A 73 10.05 1.05 13.75
CA TYR A 73 9.03 2.04 14.04
C TYR A 73 8.32 1.68 15.33
N TRP A 74 7.97 2.70 16.10
CA TRP A 74 7.12 2.50 17.25
C TRP A 74 5.69 2.24 16.81
N LEU A 75 5.09 1.12 17.22
CA LEU A 75 3.71 0.78 16.93
C LEU A 75 2.77 1.51 17.90
N THR A 76 1.85 2.30 17.35
CA THR A 76 0.72 2.82 18.11
C THR A 76 -0.51 1.97 17.82
N ILE A 77 -0.84 1.10 18.76
CA ILE A 77 -1.97 0.17 18.68
C ILE A 77 -3.27 0.84 19.19
N PRO A 78 -4.38 0.76 18.44
CA PRO A 78 -5.68 1.22 18.92
C PRO A 78 -6.08 0.56 20.25
N PRO A 79 -6.64 1.30 21.21
CA PRO A 79 -7.07 0.72 22.49
C PRO A 79 -8.00 -0.50 22.36
N THR A 80 -8.83 -0.52 21.32
CA THR A 80 -9.77 -1.60 21.01
C THR A 80 -9.09 -2.94 20.69
N GLU A 81 -7.86 -2.92 20.21
CA GLU A 81 -7.12 -4.13 19.80
C GLU A 81 -6.22 -4.68 20.93
N ARG A 82 -6.01 -3.92 22.01
CA ARG A 82 -4.98 -4.24 23.02
C ARG A 82 -5.23 -5.55 23.75
N GLN A 83 -6.48 -5.83 24.11
CA GLN A 83 -6.81 -7.06 24.84
C GLN A 83 -6.53 -8.28 23.97
N ALA A 84 -7.03 -8.27 22.73
CA ALA A 84 -6.81 -9.36 21.79
C ALA A 84 -5.31 -9.61 21.55
N LEU A 85 -4.53 -8.55 21.37
CA LEU A 85 -3.08 -8.65 21.22
C LEU A 85 -2.41 -9.22 22.47
N ALA A 86 -2.85 -8.81 23.66
CA ALA A 86 -2.33 -9.37 24.91
C ALA A 86 -2.59 -10.88 25.01
N ASP A 87 -3.75 -11.35 24.53
CA ASP A 87 -4.12 -12.78 24.58
C ASP A 87 -3.21 -13.67 23.71
N ILE A 88 -2.63 -13.14 22.62
CA ILE A 88 -1.70 -13.87 21.75
C ILE A 88 -0.22 -13.55 21.99
N THR A 89 0.08 -12.52 22.79
CA THR A 89 1.47 -12.10 23.04
C THR A 89 2.13 -13.05 24.03
N ARG A 90 3.21 -13.71 23.59
CA ARG A 90 3.96 -14.62 24.45
C ARG A 90 4.80 -13.87 25.49
N PRO A 91 4.97 -14.42 26.71
CA PRO A 91 5.87 -13.86 27.70
C PRO A 91 7.31 -13.71 27.17
N GLY A 92 8.07 -12.75 27.69
CA GLY A 92 9.50 -12.61 27.37
C GLY A 92 9.83 -11.77 26.14
N TYR A 93 8.86 -11.03 25.58
CA TYR A 93 9.07 -10.15 24.42
C TYR A 93 9.54 -10.90 23.17
N GLU A 94 9.07 -12.13 22.99
CA GLU A 94 9.38 -12.93 21.81
C GLU A 94 8.83 -12.23 20.55
N PRO A 95 9.66 -12.09 19.49
CA PRO A 95 9.19 -11.45 18.27
C PRO A 95 8.09 -12.27 17.58
N MET A 96 7.00 -11.60 17.26
CA MET A 96 5.91 -12.13 16.44
C MET A 96 6.06 -11.67 14.99
N TYR A 97 5.35 -12.28 14.08
CA TYR A 97 5.16 -11.71 12.75
C TYR A 97 3.86 -10.91 12.72
N GLY A 98 3.90 -9.71 12.14
CA GLY A 98 2.73 -8.86 12.02
C GLY A 98 2.64 -8.14 10.68
N GLU A 99 1.42 -7.86 10.30
CA GLU A 99 0.98 -7.16 9.11
C GLU A 99 -0.09 -6.16 9.53
N PHE A 100 0.17 -4.87 9.30
CA PHE A 100 -0.70 -3.79 9.74
C PHE A 100 -0.95 -2.82 8.62
N ILE A 101 -2.16 -2.26 8.61
CA ILE A 101 -2.52 -1.14 7.74
C ILE A 101 -2.53 0.11 8.61
N GLY A 102 -1.79 1.13 8.20
CA GLY A 102 -1.57 2.32 9.00
C GLY A 102 -0.78 3.38 8.26
N TYR A 103 -0.34 4.40 8.98
CA TYR A 103 0.44 5.51 8.43
C TYR A 103 1.52 5.94 9.43
N LEU A 104 2.51 6.68 8.97
CA LEU A 104 3.63 7.15 9.78
C LEU A 104 3.39 8.57 10.30
N GLU A 105 3.85 8.82 11.52
CA GLU A 105 3.96 10.15 12.12
C GLU A 105 5.36 10.32 12.72
N PRO A 106 5.87 11.55 12.86
CA PRO A 106 7.07 11.79 13.65
C PRO A 106 6.92 11.21 15.06
N ALA A 107 7.96 10.54 15.54
CA ALA A 107 8.04 10.18 16.95
C ALA A 107 7.94 11.43 17.84
N PRO A 108 7.40 11.34 19.07
CA PRO A 108 7.43 12.44 20.02
C PRO A 108 8.86 12.87 20.37
N ALA A 109 9.01 14.04 21.00
CA ALA A 109 10.32 14.52 21.44
C ALA A 109 10.83 13.79 22.70
N ASP A 110 9.91 13.17 23.45
CA ASP A 110 10.13 12.52 24.74
C ASP A 110 9.34 11.20 24.85
N GLY A 111 9.64 10.43 25.90
CA GLY A 111 9.06 9.11 26.16
C GLY A 111 9.70 7.97 25.37
N PHE A 112 9.19 6.74 25.54
CA PHE A 112 9.77 5.52 24.95
C PHE A 112 9.85 5.52 23.42
N ALA A 113 8.95 6.25 22.76
CA ALA A 113 8.94 6.35 21.31
C ALA A 113 9.97 7.36 20.76
N ALA A 114 10.63 8.18 21.59
CA ALA A 114 11.45 9.30 21.14
C ALA A 114 12.70 8.90 20.34
N ASP A 115 13.23 7.68 20.58
CA ASP A 115 14.42 7.17 19.91
C ASP A 115 14.14 6.65 18.48
N TYR A 116 12.87 6.50 18.12
CA TYR A 116 12.44 6.04 16.81
C TYR A 116 12.38 7.18 15.80
N ASP A 117 12.69 6.90 14.54
CA ASP A 117 12.58 7.91 13.47
C ASP A 117 11.09 8.26 13.21
N ALA A 118 10.16 7.33 13.47
CA ALA A 118 8.71 7.53 13.32
C ALA A 118 7.88 6.56 14.20
N ARG A 119 6.62 6.91 14.42
CA ARG A 119 5.57 6.01 14.91
C ARG A 119 4.72 5.54 13.76
N PHE A 120 4.40 4.26 13.73
CA PHE A 120 3.41 3.69 12.84
C PHE A 120 2.05 3.63 13.56
N GLN A 121 1.14 4.49 13.14
CA GLN A 121 -0.23 4.59 13.64
C GLN A 121 -1.07 3.48 13.02
N VAL A 122 -1.29 2.40 13.77
CA VAL A 122 -2.06 1.26 13.27
C VAL A 122 -3.52 1.67 13.15
N LYS A 123 -4.07 1.53 11.95
CA LYS A 123 -5.50 1.71 11.66
C LYS A 123 -6.24 0.39 11.74
N GLN A 124 -5.55 -0.69 11.37
CA GLN A 124 -6.11 -2.02 11.31
C GLN A 124 -4.99 -3.06 11.36
N ILE A 125 -5.22 -4.13 12.11
CA ILE A 125 -4.43 -5.37 12.02
C ILE A 125 -4.87 -6.07 10.73
N ASN A 126 -3.94 -6.56 9.91
CA ASN A 126 -4.25 -7.50 8.84
C ASN A 126 -4.07 -8.94 9.35
N LEU A 127 -2.91 -9.18 9.95
CA LEU A 127 -2.50 -10.43 10.58
C LEU A 127 -1.48 -10.12 11.67
N ILE A 128 -1.55 -10.80 12.79
CA ILE A 128 -0.43 -10.93 13.72
C ILE A 128 -0.41 -12.36 14.25
N SER A 129 0.77 -12.96 14.36
CA SER A 129 0.92 -14.37 14.75
C SER A 129 2.22 -14.61 15.50
N ALA A 130 2.11 -15.28 16.66
CA ALA A 130 3.26 -15.75 17.42
C ALA A 130 3.85 -17.06 16.86
N GLU A 131 3.09 -17.80 16.06
CA GLU A 131 3.53 -19.06 15.43
C GLU A 131 4.37 -18.81 14.17
N MET A 132 4.12 -17.72 13.47
CA MET A 132 4.81 -17.36 12.23
C MET A 132 6.20 -16.73 12.46
N THR A 133 7.05 -17.37 13.26
CA THR A 133 8.39 -16.86 13.63
C THR A 133 9.31 -16.55 12.43
N GLN A 134 9.11 -17.22 11.30
CA GLN A 134 9.83 -16.97 10.04
C GLN A 134 8.99 -16.18 9.02
N GLY A 135 7.98 -15.45 9.48
CA GLY A 135 7.04 -14.74 8.61
C GLY A 135 7.72 -13.78 7.64
N CYS A 136 8.78 -13.07 8.04
CA CYS A 136 9.54 -12.20 7.13
C CYS A 136 10.36 -12.92 6.05
N ALA A 137 10.67 -14.21 6.22
CA ALA A 137 11.32 -15.01 5.18
C ALA A 137 10.32 -15.49 4.11
N GLN A 138 9.01 -15.44 4.40
CA GLN A 138 7.96 -15.83 3.45
C GLN A 138 7.70 -14.72 2.43
N THR A 139 7.47 -15.12 1.18
CA THR A 139 7.00 -14.20 0.14
C THR A 139 5.68 -13.52 0.56
N PRO A 140 5.46 -12.24 0.24
CA PRO A 140 4.17 -11.60 0.44
C PRO A 140 3.04 -12.45 -0.14
N HIS A 141 2.00 -12.68 0.65
CA HIS A 141 0.86 -13.49 0.23
C HIS A 141 -0.17 -12.62 -0.46
N GLN A 142 -1.04 -13.27 -1.24
CA GLN A 142 -2.20 -12.62 -1.84
C GLN A 142 -3.33 -12.48 -0.82
N THR A 143 -4.36 -11.70 -1.17
CA THR A 143 -5.59 -11.65 -0.39
C THR A 143 -6.20 -13.06 -0.33
N ARG A 144 -6.55 -13.52 0.87
CA ARG A 144 -7.13 -14.84 1.08
C ARG A 144 -8.20 -14.82 2.17
N ALA A 145 -9.17 -15.71 2.06
CA ALA A 145 -10.13 -15.99 3.10
C ALA A 145 -10.21 -17.49 3.35
N PHE A 146 -10.52 -17.90 4.57
CA PHE A 146 -10.49 -19.29 4.98
C PHE A 146 -11.40 -19.55 6.18
N GLY A 147 -11.82 -20.80 6.35
CA GLY A 147 -12.57 -21.25 7.51
C GLY A 147 -12.37 -22.75 7.76
N HIS A 148 -12.75 -23.20 8.97
CA HIS A 148 -12.35 -24.50 9.49
C HIS A 148 -13.47 -25.56 9.46
N GLU A 149 -14.74 -25.15 9.51
CA GLU A 149 -15.87 -26.09 9.59
C GLU A 149 -17.06 -25.65 8.69
N PRO A 150 -17.20 -26.21 7.47
CA PRO A 150 -16.22 -27.09 6.79
C PRO A 150 -14.92 -26.33 6.46
N GLY A 151 -13.84 -27.07 6.20
CA GLY A 151 -12.57 -26.47 5.77
C GLY A 151 -12.67 -25.84 4.38
N TRP A 152 -12.18 -24.61 4.21
CA TRP A 152 -12.10 -23.96 2.90
C TRP A 152 -11.04 -22.85 2.89
N VAL A 153 -10.47 -22.59 1.72
CA VAL A 153 -9.59 -21.44 1.47
C VAL A 153 -9.90 -20.88 0.08
N VAL A 154 -10.10 -19.58 -0.03
CA VAL A 154 -10.17 -18.85 -1.29
C VAL A 154 -9.02 -17.86 -1.39
N GLU A 155 -8.34 -17.83 -2.53
CA GLU A 155 -7.24 -16.90 -2.82
C GLU A 155 -7.62 -15.99 -3.99
N ILE A 156 -7.32 -14.71 -3.88
CA ILE A 156 -7.56 -13.71 -4.93
C ILE A 156 -6.23 -13.37 -5.58
N SER A 157 -6.08 -13.67 -6.88
CA SER A 157 -4.89 -13.33 -7.66
C SER A 157 -5.28 -12.63 -8.94
N GLY A 158 -4.90 -11.36 -9.10
CA GLY A 158 -5.30 -10.57 -10.25
C GLY A 158 -6.83 -10.51 -10.39
N ASN A 159 -7.36 -10.98 -11.51
CA ASN A 159 -8.80 -11.07 -11.79
C ASN A 159 -9.37 -12.50 -11.57
N GLN A 160 -8.71 -13.33 -10.76
CA GLN A 160 -9.13 -14.70 -10.52
C GLN A 160 -9.32 -14.98 -9.02
N ALA A 161 -10.41 -15.65 -8.68
CA ALA A 161 -10.63 -16.27 -7.38
C ALA A 161 -10.40 -17.77 -7.49
N SER A 162 -9.61 -18.35 -6.59
CA SER A 162 -9.32 -19.79 -6.56
C SER A 162 -9.77 -20.39 -5.23
N LEU A 163 -10.79 -21.25 -5.25
CA LEU A 163 -11.30 -21.97 -4.08
C LEU A 163 -10.63 -23.35 -3.98
N LEU A 164 -10.19 -23.68 -2.77
CA LEU A 164 -9.73 -25.00 -2.36
C LEU A 164 -10.54 -25.47 -1.15
N ARG A 165 -11.02 -26.70 -1.20
CA ARG A 165 -11.67 -27.40 -0.09
C ARG A 165 -10.95 -28.74 0.13
N PRO A 166 -10.93 -29.27 1.36
CA PRO A 166 -10.44 -30.63 1.61
C PRO A 166 -11.08 -31.60 0.63
N ASP A 167 -10.27 -32.50 0.08
CA ASP A 167 -10.68 -33.57 -0.85
C ASP A 167 -11.29 -33.11 -2.21
N ASN A 168 -11.29 -31.81 -2.50
CA ASN A 168 -11.77 -31.25 -3.76
C ASN A 168 -10.60 -30.75 -4.63
N GLN A 169 -10.81 -30.77 -5.96
CA GLN A 169 -9.92 -30.06 -6.88
C GLN A 169 -10.08 -28.55 -6.73
N ARG A 170 -9.00 -27.80 -7.01
CA ARG A 170 -9.01 -26.34 -7.03
C ARG A 170 -10.01 -25.86 -8.10
N GLN A 171 -10.99 -25.07 -7.67
CA GLN A 171 -11.96 -24.43 -8.55
C GLN A 171 -11.57 -22.97 -8.75
N GLN A 172 -11.81 -22.43 -9.95
CA GLN A 172 -11.45 -21.07 -10.28
C GLN A 172 -12.61 -20.33 -10.92
N GLN A 173 -12.77 -19.06 -10.58
CA GLN A 173 -13.73 -18.17 -11.22
C GLN A 173 -13.07 -16.83 -11.54
N ILE A 174 -13.59 -16.19 -12.60
CA ILE A 174 -13.16 -14.85 -13.01
C ILE A 174 -13.90 -13.82 -12.15
N ILE A 175 -13.15 -12.84 -11.67
CA ILE A 175 -13.67 -11.69 -10.93
C ILE A 175 -14.11 -10.66 -11.98
N SER A 176 -15.42 -10.51 -12.14
CA SER A 176 -16.03 -9.53 -13.06
C SER A 176 -16.21 -8.16 -12.41
N LYS A 177 -16.27 -8.09 -11.08
CA LYS A 177 -16.44 -6.83 -10.34
C LYS A 177 -15.68 -6.83 -9.03
N LYS A 178 -15.11 -5.67 -8.72
CA LYS A 178 -14.43 -5.39 -7.44
C LYS A 178 -14.94 -4.07 -6.88
N ARG A 179 -15.16 -4.02 -5.57
CA ARG A 179 -15.38 -2.77 -4.83
C ARG A 179 -14.50 -2.81 -3.58
N ILE A 180 -13.51 -1.93 -3.56
CA ILE A 180 -12.51 -1.81 -2.51
C ILE A 180 -12.74 -0.48 -1.82
N GLN A 181 -13.08 -0.51 -0.54
CA GLN A 181 -13.24 0.70 0.28
C GLN A 181 -12.70 0.45 1.68
N SER A 182 -12.48 1.51 2.45
CA SER A 182 -12.04 1.40 3.84
C SER A 182 -12.97 0.46 4.62
N GLY A 183 -12.40 -0.63 5.13
CA GLY A 183 -13.09 -1.65 5.92
C GLY A 183 -14.05 -2.60 5.17
N LEU A 184 -14.14 -2.54 3.84
CA LEU A 184 -14.92 -3.50 3.05
C LEU A 184 -14.23 -3.82 1.71
N GLN A 185 -14.06 -5.10 1.43
CA GLN A 185 -13.63 -5.61 0.12
C GLN A 185 -14.70 -6.53 -0.44
N HIS A 186 -15.22 -6.21 -1.62
CA HIS A 186 -16.21 -7.01 -2.30
C HIS A 186 -15.66 -7.47 -3.64
N TYR A 187 -15.67 -8.79 -3.87
CA TYR A 187 -15.29 -9.44 -5.11
C TYR A 187 -16.48 -10.24 -5.63
N GLN A 188 -16.78 -10.12 -6.92
CA GLN A 188 -17.91 -10.80 -7.53
C GLN A 188 -17.51 -11.37 -8.89
N GLY A 189 -18.03 -12.56 -9.19
CA GLY A 189 -18.00 -13.22 -10.48
C GLY A 189 -19.37 -13.82 -10.82
N ASP A 190 -19.41 -14.69 -11.82
CA ASP A 190 -20.68 -15.25 -12.33
C ASP A 190 -21.37 -16.17 -11.31
N ALA A 191 -20.59 -16.97 -10.58
CA ALA A 191 -21.10 -17.92 -9.59
C ALA A 191 -20.31 -17.84 -8.27
N PHE A 192 -19.74 -16.67 -7.95
CA PHE A 192 -19.13 -16.43 -6.66
C PHE A 192 -19.27 -14.97 -6.21
N GLN A 193 -19.30 -14.78 -4.89
CA GLN A 193 -19.21 -13.50 -4.22
C GLN A 193 -18.38 -13.67 -2.96
N LEU A 194 -17.41 -12.80 -2.72
CA LEU A 194 -16.61 -12.75 -1.50
C LEU A 194 -16.68 -11.34 -0.91
N ASP A 195 -17.21 -11.25 0.30
CA ASP A 195 -17.21 -10.04 1.11
C ASP A 195 -16.23 -10.19 2.27
N LEU A 196 -15.28 -9.25 2.36
CA LEU A 196 -14.36 -9.12 3.49
C LEU A 196 -14.70 -7.84 4.24
N THR A 197 -15.06 -7.96 5.51
CA THR A 197 -15.36 -6.83 6.38
C THR A 197 -14.28 -6.67 7.44
N LYS A 198 -13.89 -5.43 7.72
CA LYS A 198 -12.98 -5.13 8.84
C LYS A 198 -13.65 -5.54 10.13
N GLN A 199 -13.17 -6.63 10.70
CA GLN A 199 -13.60 -7.16 11.97
C GLN A 199 -12.54 -8.15 12.43
N GLN A 200 -12.14 -8.06 13.70
CA GLN A 200 -11.25 -9.04 14.28
C GLN A 200 -11.87 -10.43 14.16
N CYS A 201 -11.07 -11.37 13.66
CA CYS A 201 -11.42 -12.76 13.49
C CYS A 201 -10.31 -13.60 14.12
N ASN A 202 -10.69 -14.50 15.01
CA ASN A 202 -9.77 -15.38 15.71
C ASN A 202 -10.22 -16.82 15.47
N ASP A 203 -9.30 -17.68 15.03
CA ASP A 203 -9.47 -19.12 15.16
C ASP A 203 -8.89 -19.50 16.52
N THR A 204 -9.76 -19.90 17.45
CA THR A 204 -9.45 -20.17 18.87
C THR A 204 -8.31 -21.20 19.09
N MET A 205 -7.89 -21.88 18.04
CA MET A 205 -6.82 -22.89 18.02
C MET A 205 -5.44 -22.33 17.62
N SER A 206 -5.34 -21.06 17.22
CA SER A 206 -4.10 -20.45 16.73
C SER A 206 -3.67 -19.26 17.60
N ASP A 207 -2.37 -19.12 17.87
CA ASP A 207 -1.80 -17.89 18.46
C ASP A 207 -1.73 -16.78 17.39
N SER A 208 -2.84 -16.53 16.69
CA SER A 208 -2.93 -15.62 15.55
C SER A 208 -4.22 -14.80 15.59
N LEU A 209 -4.12 -13.52 15.23
CA LEU A 209 -5.26 -12.64 15.03
C LEU A 209 -5.34 -12.23 13.57
N PHE A 210 -6.53 -12.35 13.00
CA PHE A 210 -6.85 -11.91 11.66
C PHE A 210 -7.75 -10.68 11.71
N GLY A 211 -7.49 -9.72 10.82
CA GLY A 211 -8.19 -8.43 10.82
C GLY A 211 -9.50 -8.36 10.06
N TRP A 212 -9.89 -9.47 9.42
CA TRP A 212 -11.00 -9.49 8.49
C TRP A 212 -11.89 -10.70 8.74
N HIS A 213 -13.20 -10.45 8.72
CA HIS A 213 -14.21 -11.48 8.59
C HIS A 213 -14.53 -11.69 7.11
N ALA A 214 -14.82 -12.94 6.73
CA ALA A 214 -15.15 -13.30 5.37
C ALA A 214 -16.51 -13.98 5.28
N GLU A 215 -17.31 -13.53 4.32
CA GLU A 215 -18.51 -14.22 3.85
C GLU A 215 -18.31 -14.57 2.37
N LEU A 216 -18.33 -15.86 2.05
CA LEU A 216 -18.15 -16.37 0.69
C LEU A 216 -19.42 -17.08 0.24
N SER A 217 -19.95 -16.71 -0.91
CA SER A 217 -20.88 -17.52 -1.68
C SER A 217 -20.17 -18.11 -2.89
N TRP A 218 -20.22 -19.43 -3.07
CA TRP A 218 -19.61 -20.13 -4.20
C TRP A 218 -20.53 -21.22 -4.74
N GLU A 219 -20.99 -21.06 -5.98
CA GLU A 219 -21.91 -21.99 -6.66
C GLU A 219 -23.15 -22.31 -5.81
N GLY A 220 -23.68 -21.29 -5.11
CA GLY A 220 -24.86 -21.42 -4.22
C GLY A 220 -24.57 -21.90 -2.80
N ASN A 221 -23.33 -22.28 -2.48
CA ASN A 221 -22.91 -22.63 -1.12
C ASN A 221 -22.41 -21.39 -0.38
N SER A 222 -22.68 -21.30 0.92
CA SER A 222 -22.23 -20.18 1.76
C SER A 222 -21.20 -20.63 2.79
N TYR A 223 -20.17 -19.83 2.97
CA TYR A 223 -19.08 -20.06 3.90
C TYR A 223 -18.81 -18.79 4.73
N ARG A 224 -18.37 -18.99 5.97
CA ARG A 224 -17.95 -17.93 6.89
C ARG A 224 -16.57 -18.26 7.45
N GLY A 225 -15.77 -17.24 7.73
CA GLY A 225 -14.43 -17.45 8.25
C GLY A 225 -13.63 -16.16 8.45
N CYS A 226 -12.31 -16.30 8.48
CA CYS A 226 -11.37 -15.20 8.60
C CYS A 226 -10.73 -14.88 7.24
N ALA A 227 -10.08 -13.72 7.16
CA ALA A 227 -9.35 -13.31 5.97
C ALA A 227 -8.13 -12.45 6.30
N THR A 228 -7.24 -12.36 5.31
CA THR A 228 -6.15 -11.39 5.25
C THR A 228 -6.16 -10.74 3.88
N LEU A 229 -5.90 -9.43 3.81
CA LEU A 229 -5.55 -8.78 2.56
C LEU A 229 -4.13 -9.17 2.16
N GLY A 230 -3.80 -9.03 0.87
CA GLY A 230 -2.46 -9.27 0.38
C GLY A 230 -1.43 -8.43 1.14
N SER A 231 -0.33 -9.05 1.57
CA SER A 231 0.66 -8.42 2.45
C SER A 231 1.73 -7.62 1.70
N VAL A 232 1.32 -7.05 0.55
CA VAL A 232 2.16 -6.23 -0.32
C VAL A 232 1.88 -4.75 -0.03
N ASP A 233 2.94 -3.98 0.15
CA ASP A 233 2.87 -2.53 0.10
C ASP A 233 2.76 -2.06 -1.36
N ILE A 234 1.60 -1.48 -1.70
CA ILE A 234 1.30 -0.96 -3.05
C ILE A 234 2.00 0.37 -3.35
N THR A 235 2.56 1.04 -2.33
CA THR A 235 3.23 2.33 -2.46
C THR A 235 4.70 2.20 -2.87
N ARG A 236 5.21 0.96 -3.02
CA ARG A 236 6.61 0.70 -3.41
C ARG A 236 7.06 1.31 -4.73
N HIS A 237 6.14 1.72 -5.60
CA HIS A 237 6.49 2.41 -6.84
C HIS A 237 7.21 3.76 -6.58
N TRP A 238 7.04 4.37 -5.40
CA TRP A 238 7.77 5.56 -4.95
C TRP A 238 9.24 5.29 -4.63
N VAL A 239 9.62 4.05 -4.33
CA VAL A 239 11.00 3.70 -3.96
C VAL A 239 11.97 4.11 -5.07
N GLY A 240 13.08 4.71 -4.66
CA GLY A 240 14.14 5.12 -5.56
C GLY A 240 15.01 6.23 -5.01
N ARG A 241 16.04 6.55 -5.79
CA ARG A 241 16.93 7.69 -5.55
C ARG A 241 16.55 8.80 -6.52
N TYR A 242 16.29 9.99 -5.99
CA TYR A 242 15.90 11.18 -6.74
C TYR A 242 16.93 12.27 -6.52
N GLN A 243 17.44 12.86 -7.60
CA GLN A 243 18.53 13.84 -7.51
C GLN A 243 18.25 15.06 -8.37
N GLY A 244 18.63 16.23 -7.86
CA GLY A 244 18.57 17.50 -8.58
C GLY A 244 19.64 18.46 -8.12
N THR A 245 20.03 19.38 -9.00
CA THR A 245 21.01 20.41 -8.71
C THR A 245 20.37 21.79 -8.85
N SER A 246 20.48 22.60 -7.81
CA SER A 246 20.09 24.00 -7.80
C SER A 246 21.25 24.88 -8.28
N TYR A 247 20.92 25.97 -8.96
CA TYR A 247 21.89 26.89 -9.55
C TYR A 247 21.70 28.30 -9.00
N ILE A 248 22.80 29.01 -8.75
CA ILE A 248 22.82 30.44 -8.38
C ILE A 248 23.63 31.17 -9.44
N GLY A 249 23.00 32.11 -10.16
CA GLY A 249 23.65 32.87 -11.23
C GLY A 249 24.20 31.98 -12.36
N GLY A 250 23.54 30.83 -12.64
CA GLY A 250 23.97 29.85 -13.64
C GLY A 250 25.04 28.87 -13.17
N ASN A 251 25.59 29.03 -11.97
CA ASN A 251 26.58 28.11 -11.40
C ASN A 251 25.90 27.07 -10.48
N PRO A 252 26.28 25.79 -10.53
CA PRO A 252 25.82 24.80 -9.56
C PRO A 252 26.10 25.28 -8.14
N ALA A 253 25.08 25.24 -7.28
CA ALA A 253 25.19 25.71 -5.90
C ALA A 253 24.98 24.58 -4.89
N LEU A 254 24.06 23.65 -5.17
CA LEU A 254 23.71 22.57 -4.25
C LEU A 254 23.15 21.40 -5.04
N THR A 255 23.64 20.20 -4.77
CA THR A 255 23.04 18.96 -5.27
C THR A 255 22.30 18.27 -4.14
N THR A 256 21.00 18.09 -4.31
CA THR A 256 20.11 17.43 -3.35
C THR A 256 19.79 16.04 -3.84
N THR A 257 20.01 15.03 -3.00
CA THR A 257 19.62 13.64 -3.25
C THR A 257 18.64 13.18 -2.19
N VAL A 258 17.43 12.82 -2.59
CA VAL A 258 16.43 12.19 -1.73
C VAL A 258 16.37 10.70 -2.06
N THR A 259 16.50 9.84 -1.06
CA THR A 259 16.32 8.38 -1.22
C THR A 259 15.10 7.94 -0.45
N LEU A 260 14.16 7.28 -1.14
CA LEU A 260 12.96 6.68 -0.57
C LEU A 260 13.18 5.16 -0.55
N ASN A 261 13.33 4.57 0.64
CA ASN A 261 13.67 3.15 0.81
C ASN A 261 12.40 2.27 0.91
N PRO A 262 12.49 0.96 0.57
CA PRO A 262 11.36 0.02 0.63
C PRO A 262 10.75 -0.22 2.03
N ASP A 263 11.43 0.23 3.07
CA ASP A 263 11.02 0.13 4.47
C ASP A 263 10.34 1.40 4.97
N HIS A 264 9.99 2.33 4.08
CA HIS A 264 9.47 3.67 4.37
C HIS A 264 10.43 4.63 5.05
N SER A 265 11.71 4.28 5.22
CA SER A 265 12.72 5.24 5.63
C SER A 265 13.12 6.15 4.47
N ALA A 266 13.45 7.40 4.79
CA ALA A 266 13.91 8.38 3.83
C ALA A 266 15.22 8.99 4.28
N THR A 267 16.08 9.33 3.32
CA THR A 267 17.28 10.14 3.56
C THR A 267 17.34 11.30 2.58
N THR A 268 17.81 12.46 3.04
CA THR A 268 18.20 13.56 2.16
C THR A 268 19.69 13.82 2.35
N ARG A 269 20.44 13.94 1.25
CA ARG A 269 21.85 14.32 1.25
C ARG A 269 22.02 15.58 0.42
N TYR A 270 22.81 16.52 0.95
CA TYR A 270 23.15 17.77 0.30
C TYR A 270 24.65 17.81 0.02
N ASP A 271 25.01 17.99 -1.24
CA ASP A 271 26.39 18.04 -1.73
C ASP A 271 26.70 19.43 -2.29
N TYR A 272 27.79 20.03 -1.81
CA TYR A 272 28.21 21.38 -2.18
C TYR A 272 29.36 21.35 -3.19
N PRO A 273 29.27 22.07 -4.32
CA PRO A 273 30.35 22.14 -5.30
C PRO A 273 31.66 22.76 -4.74
N SER A 274 31.57 23.52 -3.65
CA SER A 274 32.73 24.06 -2.91
C SER A 274 33.61 22.98 -2.28
N GLY A 275 33.12 21.74 -2.15
CA GLY A 275 33.80 20.66 -1.44
C GLY A 275 33.55 20.66 0.07
N ASP A 276 32.65 21.53 0.56
CA ASP A 276 32.21 21.48 1.96
C ASP A 276 31.61 20.11 2.30
N PRO A 277 31.77 19.63 3.55
CA PRO A 277 31.22 18.35 3.96
C PRO A 277 29.71 18.26 3.69
N SER A 278 29.30 17.17 3.07
CA SER A 278 27.89 16.91 2.79
C SER A 278 27.08 16.86 4.08
N THR A 279 25.89 17.46 4.07
CA THR A 279 24.93 17.32 5.16
C THR A 279 23.93 16.21 4.85
N HIS A 280 23.44 15.54 5.89
CA HIS A 280 22.46 14.48 5.74
C HIS A 280 21.31 14.63 6.73
N GLU A 281 20.15 14.20 6.25
CA GLU A 281 18.91 14.11 7.00
C GLU A 281 18.36 12.69 6.91
N THR A 282 17.69 12.27 7.98
CA THR A 282 17.02 10.98 8.04
C THR A 282 15.60 11.15 8.54
N GLY A 283 14.70 10.33 8.02
CA GLY A 283 13.31 10.25 8.48
C GLY A 283 12.55 9.19 7.72
N PHE A 284 11.37 9.52 7.23
CA PHE A 284 10.47 8.59 6.58
C PHE A 284 9.71 9.20 5.40
N TRP A 285 9.06 8.35 4.62
CA TRP A 285 8.17 8.76 3.54
C TRP A 285 6.89 7.94 3.51
N GLN A 286 5.83 8.55 2.99
CA GLN A 286 4.54 7.88 2.78
C GLN A 286 3.76 8.56 1.66
N GLN A 287 2.93 7.79 0.96
CA GLN A 287 2.07 8.32 -0.09
C GLN A 287 0.99 9.23 0.52
N ALA A 288 0.75 10.38 -0.11
CA ALA A 288 -0.31 11.32 0.26
C ALA A 288 -1.51 11.26 -0.69
N SER A 289 -1.24 11.09 -1.99
CA SER A 289 -2.23 10.81 -3.03
C SER A 289 -1.58 9.97 -4.14
N ASP A 290 -2.33 9.60 -5.17
CA ASP A 290 -1.82 8.82 -6.32
C ASP A 290 -0.60 9.45 -7.01
N ASN A 291 -0.44 10.77 -6.91
CA ASN A 291 0.67 11.51 -7.51
C ASN A 291 1.45 12.37 -6.51
N THR A 292 1.22 12.23 -5.20
CA THR A 292 1.99 12.96 -4.19
C THR A 292 2.56 12.06 -3.11
N VAL A 293 3.80 12.36 -2.71
CA VAL A 293 4.51 11.67 -1.63
C VAL A 293 4.94 12.68 -0.59
N GLN A 294 4.62 12.38 0.66
CA GLN A 294 5.12 13.12 1.80
C GLN A 294 6.48 12.54 2.22
N VAL A 295 7.45 13.42 2.39
CA VAL A 295 8.77 13.09 2.92
C VAL A 295 8.98 13.92 4.18
N VAL A 296 9.18 13.25 5.30
CA VAL A 296 9.39 13.88 6.61
C VAL A 296 10.76 13.50 7.13
N MET A 297 11.64 14.47 7.27
CA MET A 297 12.94 14.29 7.93
C MET A 297 12.77 14.61 9.41
N THR A 298 13.32 13.78 10.28
CA THR A 298 13.21 13.92 11.74
C THR A 298 14.54 14.23 12.42
N LYS A 299 15.65 14.04 11.70
CA LYS A 299 17.00 14.38 12.14
C LYS A 299 17.74 15.10 11.02
N HIS A 300 18.49 16.14 11.38
CA HIS A 300 19.45 16.85 10.55
C HIS A 300 20.82 16.80 11.22
N GLN A 301 21.82 16.21 10.56
CA GLN A 301 23.16 15.99 11.12
C GLN A 301 23.12 15.31 12.51
N GLY A 302 22.24 14.31 12.66
CA GLY A 302 22.03 13.57 13.90
C GLY A 302 21.24 14.31 14.99
N ARG A 303 20.88 15.58 14.80
CA ARG A 303 20.08 16.36 15.75
C ARG A 303 18.62 16.37 15.33
N ARG A 304 17.71 16.25 16.28
CA ARG A 304 16.27 16.28 16.02
C ARG A 304 15.86 17.60 15.37
N LEU A 305 15.27 17.52 14.17
CA LEU A 305 14.69 18.64 13.44
C LEU A 305 13.60 18.05 12.54
N ILE A 306 12.36 18.49 12.71
CA ILE A 306 11.26 18.04 11.86
C ILE A 306 11.17 18.97 10.65
N SER A 307 11.44 18.43 9.46
CA SER A 307 11.14 19.09 8.20
C SER A 307 10.28 18.20 7.31
N GLN A 308 9.36 18.81 6.58
CA GLN A 308 8.36 18.13 5.78
C GLN A 308 8.29 18.74 4.39
N ARG A 309 8.35 17.88 3.38
CA ARG A 309 8.15 18.23 1.97
C ARG A 309 7.05 17.36 1.39
N LEU A 310 6.10 17.96 0.69
CA LEU A 310 5.11 17.26 -0.11
C LEU A 310 5.53 17.35 -1.58
N PHE A 311 6.01 16.24 -2.12
CA PHE A 311 6.42 16.17 -3.52
C PHE A 311 5.26 15.75 -4.41
N THR A 312 5.16 16.35 -5.59
CA THR A 312 4.34 15.85 -6.70
C THR A 312 5.22 15.09 -7.68
N LEU A 313 4.76 13.91 -8.10
CA LEU A 313 5.40 13.11 -9.13
C LEU A 313 4.84 13.48 -10.51
N ASP A 314 5.75 13.80 -11.43
CA ASP A 314 5.48 13.99 -12.85
C ASP A 314 6.49 13.17 -13.66
N GLY A 315 6.03 12.09 -14.28
CA GLY A 315 6.89 11.09 -14.92
C GLY A 315 7.88 10.48 -13.92
N ASP A 316 9.17 10.78 -14.08
CA ASP A 316 10.26 10.33 -13.22
C ASP A 316 10.78 11.43 -12.27
N ARG A 317 10.05 12.54 -12.13
CA ARG A 317 10.52 13.75 -11.45
C ARG A 317 9.64 14.10 -10.26
N LEU A 318 10.26 14.23 -9.09
CA LEU A 318 9.64 14.79 -7.89
C LEU A 318 9.83 16.31 -7.88
N THR A 319 8.77 17.05 -7.58
CA THR A 319 8.80 18.51 -7.46
C THR A 319 8.11 18.98 -6.18
N THR A 320 8.67 19.99 -5.53
CA THR A 320 8.00 20.73 -4.45
C THR A 320 8.44 22.19 -4.51
N ARG A 321 7.60 23.12 -4.06
CA ARG A 321 7.91 24.55 -3.97
C ARG A 321 8.04 25.06 -2.55
N GLU A 322 7.69 24.23 -1.58
CA GLU A 322 7.61 24.60 -0.19
C GLU A 322 8.19 23.49 0.69
N GLU A 323 8.71 23.89 1.84
CA GLU A 323 9.09 23.00 2.93
C GLU A 323 8.55 23.56 4.24
N THR A 324 8.02 22.70 5.08
CA THR A 324 7.59 23.06 6.43
C THR A 324 8.65 22.58 7.42
N VAL A 325 9.29 23.51 8.14
CA VAL A 325 10.29 23.22 9.17
C VAL A 325 9.75 23.66 10.52
N SER A 326 9.66 22.74 11.47
CA SER A 326 9.13 23.02 12.82
C SER A 326 7.77 23.74 12.81
N GLY A 327 6.90 23.38 11.87
CA GLY A 327 5.55 23.96 11.71
C GLY A 327 5.49 25.29 10.95
N GLN A 328 6.62 25.85 10.54
CA GLN A 328 6.66 27.05 9.71
C GLN A 328 6.96 26.68 8.25
N THR A 329 6.16 27.20 7.32
CA THR A 329 6.32 26.94 5.88
C THR A 329 7.21 27.98 5.22
N TYR A 330 8.18 27.50 4.47
CA TYR A 330 9.17 28.27 3.74
C TYR A 330 9.03 27.99 2.25
N SER A 331 9.09 29.04 1.43
CA SER A 331 9.22 28.87 -0.03
C SER A 331 10.63 28.43 -0.38
N LEU A 332 10.74 27.46 -1.30
CA LEU A 332 11.99 27.00 -1.90
C LEU A 332 12.37 27.81 -3.15
N GLY A 333 11.79 29.01 -3.31
CA GLY A 333 11.99 29.89 -4.46
C GLY A 333 11.09 29.55 -5.65
N ASN A 334 11.20 30.35 -6.72
CA ASN A 334 10.33 30.26 -7.90
C ASN A 334 10.41 28.90 -8.60
N ASP A 335 11.62 28.34 -8.69
CA ASP A 335 11.87 27.05 -9.35
C ASP A 335 11.60 25.85 -8.45
N GLY A 336 11.50 26.08 -7.13
CA GLY A 336 11.36 25.06 -6.11
C GLY A 336 12.51 24.06 -6.09
N LEU A 337 12.25 22.90 -5.49
CA LEU A 337 13.13 21.74 -5.55
C LEU A 337 12.59 20.77 -6.59
N SER A 338 13.47 20.33 -7.50
CA SER A 338 13.11 19.29 -8.45
C SER A 338 14.18 18.23 -8.60
N LEU A 339 13.75 16.97 -8.47
CA LEU A 339 14.61 15.80 -8.34
C LEU A 339 14.18 14.75 -9.36
N LYS A 340 15.10 14.33 -10.23
CA LYS A 340 14.87 13.27 -11.21
C LYS A 340 15.28 11.92 -10.63
N LYS A 341 14.46 10.88 -10.85
CA LYS A 341 14.78 9.49 -10.50
C LYS A 341 16.05 9.06 -11.25
N GLN A 342 16.95 8.38 -10.54
CA GLN A 342 18.25 7.90 -11.04
C GLN A 342 18.20 6.44 -11.48
#